data_AF-A0A7Z8R2H2-F1
#
_entry.id   AF-A0A7Z8R2H2-F1
#
_cell.length_a   1.000
_cell.length_b   1.000
_cell.length_c   1.000
_cell.angle_alpha   90.00
_cell.angle_beta   90.00
_cell.angle_gamma   90.00
#
_symmetry.space_group_name_H-M   'P 1'
#
loop_
_entity.id
_entity.type
_entity.pdbx_description
1 polymer ?
#
loop_
_entity_poly.entity_id
_entity_poly.type
_entity_poly.pdbx_seq_one_letter_code
_entity_poly.pdbx_strand_id
1 'polypeptide(L)'
;MKYLVKSIAVLVLSAASISAFAKVKPMNMQQGQSSGQGMGMEMSEEMKDKMARNKQKYILQVNDLSDRIQDENNSKKKQALMDEQLQVIKDHQEKKRQMKKKMMQKHHQKMMNKKGDMKM
;
A
#
# COMPACT_ATOMS: atom_id res chain seq x y z
N MET A 1 58.39 -23.81 -10.60
CA MET A 1 57.30 -24.13 -9.65
C MET A 1 57.26 -23.15 -8.48
N LYS A 2 56.81 -21.89 -8.66
CA LYS A 2 56.78 -20.89 -7.56
C LYS A 2 55.45 -20.11 -7.44
N TYR A 3 54.43 -20.46 -8.23
CA TYR A 3 53.18 -19.69 -8.29
C TYR A 3 51.93 -20.49 -7.92
N LEU A 4 52.05 -21.79 -7.57
CA LEU A 4 50.90 -22.63 -7.26
C LEU A 4 50.45 -22.61 -5.78
N VAL A 5 51.20 -21.95 -4.89
CA VAL A 5 50.94 -22.01 -3.43
C VAL A 5 50.19 -20.78 -2.88
N LYS A 6 49.89 -19.78 -3.71
CA LYS A 6 49.25 -18.53 -3.25
C LYS A 6 47.72 -18.47 -3.45
N SER A 7 47.12 -19.43 -4.15
CA SER A 7 45.68 -19.36 -4.50
C SER A 7 44.73 -20.19 -3.63
N ILE A 8 45.20 -20.92 -2.62
CA ILE A 8 44.33 -21.78 -1.80
C ILE A 8 43.80 -21.06 -0.55
N ALA A 9 44.49 -20.02 -0.06
CA ALA A 9 44.10 -19.33 1.18
C ALA A 9 42.87 -18.39 1.02
N VAL A 10 42.49 -18.02 -0.20
CA VAL A 10 41.41 -17.03 -0.43
C VAL A 10 40.01 -17.69 -0.45
N LEU A 11 39.92 -19.01 -0.60
CA LEU A 11 38.63 -19.70 -0.75
C LEU A 11 37.95 -20.12 0.57
N VAL A 12 38.63 -20.04 1.71
CA VAL A 12 38.08 -20.52 3.00
C VAL A 12 37.41 -19.41 3.84
N LEU A 13 37.61 -18.13 3.50
CA LEU A 13 37.06 -17.01 4.27
C LEU A 13 35.63 -16.62 3.87
N SER A 14 35.03 -17.30 2.89
CA SER A 14 33.74 -16.92 2.30
C SER A 14 32.53 -17.61 2.95
N ALA A 15 32.72 -18.53 3.90
CA ALA A 15 31.65 -19.42 4.39
C ALA A 15 31.01 -19.01 5.74
N ALA A 16 31.43 -17.90 6.37
CA ALA A 16 31.06 -17.61 7.76
C ALA A 16 30.05 -16.47 7.98
N SER A 17 29.45 -15.89 6.94
CA SER A 17 28.66 -14.64 7.09
C SER A 17 27.17 -14.75 6.75
N ILE A 18 26.54 -15.91 6.90
CA ILE A 18 25.08 -16.03 6.83
C ILE A 18 24.53 -16.51 8.18
N SER A 19 24.58 -15.64 9.19
CA SER A 19 23.75 -15.77 10.38
C SER A 19 23.63 -14.43 11.10
N ALA A 20 23.32 -13.36 10.36
CA ALA A 20 22.73 -12.17 10.97
C ALA A 20 21.22 -12.37 10.96
N PHE A 21 20.75 -13.05 12.00
CA PHE A 21 19.35 -13.17 12.37
C PHE A 21 18.61 -11.86 12.08
N ALA A 22 17.61 -11.92 11.20
CA ALA A 22 16.57 -10.93 11.15
C ALA A 22 15.96 -10.88 12.56
N LYS A 23 16.42 -9.92 13.38
CA LYS A 23 15.81 -9.59 14.66
C LYS A 23 14.40 -9.13 14.32
N VAL A 24 13.47 -10.06 14.39
CA VAL A 24 12.03 -9.81 14.26
C VAL A 24 11.71 -8.78 15.33
N LYS A 25 11.66 -7.52 14.92
CA LYS A 25 11.14 -6.44 15.74
C LYS A 25 9.72 -6.87 16.06
N PRO A 26 9.32 -7.04 17.34
CA PRO A 26 7.94 -7.31 17.64
C PRO A 26 7.16 -6.12 17.12
N MET A 27 6.42 -6.31 16.03
CA MET A 27 5.39 -5.37 15.66
C MET A 27 4.44 -5.38 16.86
N ASN A 28 4.52 -4.32 17.65
CA ASN A 28 3.52 -4.01 18.65
C ASN A 28 2.25 -3.69 17.88
N MET A 29 1.59 -4.74 17.39
CA MET A 29 0.19 -4.68 17.00
C MET A 29 -0.55 -4.48 18.30
N GLN A 30 -0.54 -3.24 18.77
CA GLN A 30 -1.62 -2.73 19.57
C GLN A 30 -2.81 -2.81 18.63
N GLN A 31 -3.44 -3.99 18.66
CA GLN A 31 -4.71 -4.30 18.05
C GLN A 31 -5.68 -3.39 18.77
N GLY A 32 -5.71 -2.13 18.35
CA GLY A 32 -6.75 -1.20 18.73
C GLY A 32 -8.03 -1.96 18.45
N GLN A 33 -8.77 -2.24 19.52
CA GLN A 33 -10.17 -2.60 19.45
C GLN A 33 -10.87 -1.44 18.74
N SER A 34 -10.74 -1.40 17.41
CA SER A 34 -11.65 -0.64 16.59
C SER A 34 -12.94 -1.41 16.71
N SER A 35 -13.82 -0.87 17.54
CA SER A 35 -15.24 -1.16 17.66
C SER A 35 -15.89 -1.06 16.27
N GLY A 36 -15.64 -2.08 15.45
CA GLY A 36 -16.11 -2.21 14.09
C GLY A 36 -17.48 -2.87 14.03
N GLN A 37 -18.43 -2.44 14.87
CA GLN A 37 -19.86 -2.61 14.57
C GLN A 37 -20.32 -1.44 13.69
N GLY A 38 -19.62 -1.26 12.57
CA GLY A 38 -20.16 -0.48 11.46
C GLY A 38 -21.09 -1.40 10.71
N MET A 39 -22.39 -1.05 10.63
CA MET A 39 -23.37 -1.73 9.77
C MET A 39 -22.74 -2.06 8.41
N GLY A 40 -22.38 -3.32 8.21
CA GLY A 40 -21.85 -3.81 6.96
C GLY A 40 -22.99 -3.82 5.95
N MET A 41 -23.03 -2.82 5.06
CA MET A 41 -23.67 -3.06 3.77
C MET A 41 -22.87 -4.17 3.11
N GLU A 42 -23.42 -5.38 3.07
CA GLU A 42 -22.85 -6.48 2.29
C GLU A 42 -22.77 -6.03 0.84
N MET A 43 -21.55 -5.71 0.39
CA MET A 43 -21.28 -5.56 -1.03
C MET A 43 -21.22 -6.94 -1.67
N SER A 44 -21.71 -7.06 -2.91
CA SER A 44 -21.56 -8.29 -3.67
C SER A 44 -20.09 -8.67 -3.84
N GLU A 45 -19.81 -9.98 -3.94
CA GLU A 45 -18.45 -10.49 -4.12
C GLU A 45 -17.78 -9.91 -5.37
N GLU A 46 -18.52 -9.75 -6.48
CA GLU A 46 -18.01 -9.10 -7.70
C GLU A 46 -17.54 -7.65 -7.45
N MET A 47 -18.26 -6.91 -6.61
CA MET A 47 -17.90 -5.54 -6.28
C MET A 47 -16.68 -5.48 -5.36
N LYS A 48 -16.53 -6.44 -4.44
CA LYS A 48 -15.34 -6.62 -3.61
C LYS A 48 -14.11 -6.95 -4.47
N ASP A 49 -14.23 -7.90 -5.39
CA ASP A 49 -13.14 -8.29 -6.30
C ASP A 49 -12.70 -7.10 -7.16
N LYS A 50 -13.65 -6.37 -7.76
CA LYS A 50 -13.35 -5.16 -8.53
C LYS A 50 -12.62 -4.11 -7.69
N MET A 51 -12.99 -3.94 -6.42
CA MET A 51 -12.30 -3.01 -5.52
C MET A 51 -10.87 -3.50 -5.19
N ALA A 52 -10.70 -4.79 -4.95
CA ALA A 52 -9.40 -5.41 -4.69
C ALA A 52 -8.45 -5.24 -5.89
N ARG A 53 -8.91 -5.53 -7.11
CA ARG A 53 -8.13 -5.32 -8.34
C ARG A 53 -7.73 -3.86 -8.56
N ASN A 54 -8.65 -2.93 -8.32
CA ASN A 54 -8.34 -1.50 -8.42
C ASN A 54 -7.29 -1.07 -7.39
N LYS A 55 -7.36 -1.61 -6.17
CA LYS A 55 -6.35 -1.36 -5.13
C LYS A 55 -5.00 -1.95 -5.53
N GLN A 56 -4.97 -3.17 -6.05
CA GLN A 56 -3.76 -3.81 -6.54
C GLN A 56 -3.11 -2.99 -7.66
N LYS A 57 -3.89 -2.54 -8.65
CA LYS A 57 -3.39 -1.70 -9.75
C LYS A 57 -2.73 -0.40 -9.24
N TYR A 58 -3.37 0.25 -8.26
CA TYR A 58 -2.80 1.44 -7.63
C TYR A 58 -1.48 1.16 -6.91
N ILE A 59 -1.40 0.06 -6.15
CA ILE A 59 -0.15 -0.33 -5.46
C ILE A 59 0.97 -0.58 -6.47
N LEU A 60 0.68 -1.32 -7.54
CA LEU A 60 1.66 -1.60 -8.59
C LEU A 60 2.18 -0.32 -9.25
N GLN A 61 1.29 0.64 -9.54
CA GLN A 61 1.69 1.93 -10.12
C GLN A 61 2.59 2.74 -9.18
N VAL A 62 2.28 2.77 -7.88
CA VAL A 62 3.11 3.48 -6.89
C VAL A 62 4.46 2.79 -6.68
N ASN A 63 4.49 1.46 -6.71
CA ASN A 63 5.73 0.69 -6.60
C ASN A 63 6.62 0.91 -7.82
N ASP A 64 6.08 0.86 -9.03
CA ASP A 64 6.85 1.17 -10.25
C ASP A 64 7.49 2.57 -10.19
N LEU A 65 6.76 3.58 -9.72
CA LEU A 65 7.32 4.91 -9.49
C LEU A 65 8.39 4.90 -8.39
N SER A 66 8.19 4.14 -7.32
CA SER A 66 9.19 4.00 -6.24
C SER A 66 10.50 3.41 -6.75
N ASP A 67 10.42 2.36 -7.55
CA ASP A 67 11.58 1.69 -8.13
C ASP A 67 12.31 2.65 -9.07
N ARG A 68 11.58 3.36 -9.94
CA ARG A 68 12.16 4.40 -10.82
C ARG A 68 12.82 5.55 -10.04
N ILE A 69 12.24 5.98 -8.91
CA ILE A 69 12.84 7.00 -8.05
C ILE A 69 14.13 6.49 -7.43
N GLN A 70 14.16 5.22 -7.01
CA GLN A 70 15.33 4.60 -6.41
C GLN A 70 16.49 4.53 -7.40
N ASP A 71 16.23 4.14 -8.65
CA ASP A 71 17.23 3.94 -9.69
C ASP A 71 17.69 5.26 -10.37
N GLU A 72 16.93 6.34 -10.23
CA GLU A 72 17.26 7.63 -10.85
C GLU A 72 18.37 8.39 -10.10
N ASN A 73 19.44 8.69 -10.83
CA ASN A 73 20.63 9.39 -10.34
C ASN A 73 20.55 10.91 -10.56
N ASN A 74 19.77 11.38 -11.53
CA ASN A 74 19.59 12.79 -11.79
C ASN A 74 18.60 13.40 -10.79
N SER A 75 19.06 14.36 -9.98
CA SER A 75 18.25 14.98 -8.93
C SER A 75 16.97 15.65 -9.44
N LYS A 76 17.01 16.33 -10.58
CA LYS A 76 15.83 16.99 -11.16
C LYS A 76 14.80 15.97 -11.64
N LYS A 77 15.25 14.89 -12.29
CA LYS A 77 14.35 13.81 -12.73
C LYS A 77 13.77 13.04 -11.55
N LYS A 78 14.58 12.78 -10.53
CA LYS A 78 14.15 12.12 -9.30
C LYS A 78 13.05 12.93 -8.61
N GLN A 79 13.19 14.25 -8.55
CA GLN A 79 12.14 15.13 -8.01
C GLN A 79 10.86 15.06 -8.84
N ALA A 80 10.95 15.11 -10.17
CA ALA A 80 9.78 14.99 -11.03
C ALA A 80 9.04 13.66 -10.83
N LEU A 81 9.77 12.55 -10.65
CA LEU A 81 9.17 11.25 -10.34
C LEU A 81 8.50 11.22 -8.95
N MET A 82 9.11 11.86 -7.94
CA MET A 82 8.50 12.01 -6.62
C MET A 82 7.21 12.84 -6.68
N ASP A 83 7.20 13.91 -7.48
CA ASP A 83 6.01 14.75 -7.68
C ASP A 83 4.90 13.97 -8.42
N GLU A 84 5.27 13.15 -9.41
CA GLU A 84 4.34 12.23 -10.10
C GLU A 84 3.74 11.22 -9.11
N GLN A 85 4.56 10.59 -8.26
CA GLN A 85 4.09 9.67 -7.24
C GLN A 85 3.13 10.34 -6.25
N LEU A 86 3.45 11.55 -5.81
CA LEU A 86 2.59 12.34 -4.92
C LEU A 86 1.24 12.64 -5.58
N GLN A 87 1.22 12.97 -6.87
CA GLN A 87 -0.01 13.25 -7.60
C GLN A 87 -0.90 11.99 -7.69
N VAL A 88 -0.32 10.83 -8.00
CA VAL A 88 -1.05 9.55 -8.04
C VAL A 88 -1.70 9.24 -6.68
N ILE A 89 -0.99 9.50 -5.58
CA ILE A 89 -1.52 9.31 -4.21
C ILE A 89 -2.69 10.28 -3.96
N LYS A 90 -2.54 11.56 -4.29
CA LYS A 90 -3.59 12.58 -4.11
C LYS A 90 -4.85 12.23 -4.89
N ASP A 91 -4.71 11.82 -6.15
CA ASP A 91 -5.84 11.45 -7.00
C ASP A 91 -6.59 10.23 -6.45
N HIS A 92 -5.85 9.24 -5.93
CA HIS A 92 -6.46 8.07 -5.28
C HIS A 92 -7.23 8.47 -4.01
N GLN A 93 -6.67 9.35 -3.18
CA GLN A 93 -7.34 9.86 -1.98
C GLN A 93 -8.59 10.67 -2.32
N GLU A 94 -8.50 11.54 -3.33
CA GLU A 94 -9.62 12.37 -3.79
C GLU A 94 -10.78 11.49 -4.29
N LYS A 95 -10.49 10.47 -5.10
CA LYS A 95 -11.49 9.51 -5.56
C LYS A 95 -12.20 8.82 -4.38
N LYS A 96 -11.46 8.43 -3.34
CA LYS A 96 -12.05 7.86 -2.11
C LYS A 96 -12.93 8.86 -1.37
N ARG A 97 -12.48 10.12 -1.27
CA ARG A 97 -13.24 11.20 -0.64
C ARG A 97 -14.56 11.45 -1.36
N GLN A 98 -14.55 11.52 -2.68
CA GLN A 98 -15.75 11.70 -3.50
C GLN A 98 -16.73 10.53 -3.35
N MET A 99 -16.22 9.30 -3.37
CA MET A 99 -17.04 8.11 -3.14
C MET A 99 -17.71 8.15 -1.76
N LYS A 100 -16.95 8.46 -0.71
CA LYS A 100 -17.48 8.63 0.65
C LYS A 100 -18.57 9.70 0.70
N LYS A 101 -18.33 10.86 0.08
CA LYS A 101 -19.32 11.95 0.02
C LYS A 101 -20.62 11.51 -0.64
N LYS A 102 -20.55 10.81 -1.79
CA LYS A 102 -21.74 10.27 -2.48
C LYS A 102 -22.51 9.27 -1.61
N MET A 103 -21.80 8.38 -0.92
CA MET A 103 -22.43 7.41 -0.01
C MET A 103 -23.13 8.08 1.17
N MET A 104 -22.50 9.09 1.77
CA MET A 104 -23.09 9.87 2.86
C MET A 104 -24.34 10.63 2.40
N GLN A 105 -24.33 11.22 1.20
CA GLN A 105 -25.49 11.89 0.63
C GLN A 105 -26.66 10.92 0.40
N LYS A 106 -26.40 9.74 -0.20
CA LYS A 106 -27.42 8.70 -0.38
C LYS A 106 -28.00 8.22 0.95
N HIS A 107 -27.15 8.01 1.94
CA HIS A 107 -27.58 7.61 3.28
C HIS A 107 -28.48 8.68 3.93
N HIS A 108 -28.08 9.95 3.84
CA HIS A 108 -28.87 11.07 4.35
C HIS A 108 -30.26 11.14 3.69
N GLN A 109 -30.32 11.02 2.35
CA GLN A 109 -31.60 11.01 1.62
C GLN A 109 -32.49 9.84 2.04
N LYS A 110 -31.94 8.63 2.18
CA LYS A 110 -32.70 7.45 2.64
C LYS A 110 -33.30 7.66 4.04
N MET A 111 -32.54 8.29 4.95
CA MET A 111 -33.01 8.59 6.30
C MET A 111 -34.11 9.66 6.32
N MET A 112 -34.05 10.65 5.44
CA MET A 112 -35.10 11.67 5.31
C MET A 112 -36.40 11.07 4.77
N ASN A 113 -36.32 10.24 3.72
CA ASN A 113 -37.50 9.57 3.16
C ASN A 113 -38.18 8.65 4.19
N LYS A 114 -37.39 7.84 4.91
CA LYS A 114 -37.93 6.94 5.96
C LYS A 114 -38.61 7.69 7.11
N LYS A 115 -38.16 8.91 7.45
CA LYS A 115 -38.82 9.77 8.44
C LYS A 115 -40.10 10.42 7.91
N GLY A 116 -40.19 10.64 6.59
CA GLY A 116 -41.42 11.09 5.93
C GLY A 116 -42.50 10.00 5.97
N ASP A 117 -42.13 8.76 5.64
CA ASP A 117 -43.05 7.62 5.63
C ASP A 117 -43.57 7.23 7.02
N MET A 118 -42.81 7.51 8.10
CA MET A 118 -43.26 7.28 9.49
C MET A 118 -44.19 8.38 10.04
N LYS A 119 -44.29 9.53 9.36
CA LYS A 119 -45.14 10.66 9.78
C LYS A 119 -46.49 10.69 9.07
N MET A 120 -46.73 9.77 8.13
CA MET A 120 -48.02 9.48 7.50
C MET A 120 -48.63 8.23 8.15
#